data_AF-A0A420EQN0-F1
#
_entry.id   AF-A0A420EQN0-F1
#
_cell.length_a   1.000
_cell.length_b   1.000
_cell.length_c   1.000
_cell.angle_alpha   90.00
_cell.angle_beta   90.00
_cell.angle_gamma   90.00
#
_symmetry.space_group_name_H-M   'P 1'
#
loop_
_entity.id
_entity.type
_entity.pdbx_description
1 polymer ?
#
loop_
_entity_poly.entity_id
_entity_poly.type
_entity_poly.pdbx_seq_one_letter_code
_entity_poly.pdbx_strand_id
1 'polypeptide(L)'
;MAAFAPITEELREVLNAERMRTGIGPTELMRGTTHDPKRPATLKGHAISRWLTGAITSTRPSHIAYVLDRWRALPDATSRKAREPAERVALNDDILCQIDAFWEQGLLPDKILETGIVPEGLNAAIIRTWKDRRIKTAARDYIEFVIRTCTKN
;
A
#
# COMPACT_ATOMS: atom_id res chain seq x y z
N MET A 1 -16.63 -7.73 -34.24
CA MET A 1 -15.65 -6.63 -34.30
C MET A 1 -15.81 -5.80 -33.02
N ALA A 2 -14.76 -5.65 -32.21
CA ALA A 2 -14.87 -4.83 -31.00
C ALA A 2 -14.76 -3.35 -31.38
N ALA A 3 -15.86 -2.60 -31.28
CA ALA A 3 -15.84 -1.15 -31.46
C ALA A 3 -14.98 -0.52 -30.36
N PHE A 4 -14.04 0.34 -30.75
CA PHE A 4 -13.26 1.15 -29.82
C PHE A 4 -14.01 2.46 -29.56
N ALA A 5 -14.14 2.83 -28.30
CA ALA A 5 -14.68 4.12 -27.90
C ALA A 5 -13.53 5.12 -27.69
N PRO A 6 -13.73 6.39 -28.09
CA PRO A 6 -12.77 7.44 -27.80
C PRO A 6 -12.71 7.73 -26.30
N ILE A 7 -11.51 8.02 -25.82
CA ILE A 7 -11.25 8.53 -24.47
C ILE A 7 -11.20 10.05 -24.59
N THR A 8 -12.38 10.66 -24.52
CA THR A 8 -12.55 12.11 -24.58
C THR A 8 -11.94 12.79 -23.35
N GLU A 9 -11.78 14.10 -23.39
CA GLU A 9 -11.24 14.85 -22.25
C GLU A 9 -12.16 14.73 -21.04
N GLU A 10 -13.47 14.82 -21.24
CA GLU A 10 -14.49 14.70 -20.19
C GLU A 10 -14.40 13.34 -19.50
N LEU A 11 -14.16 12.26 -20.25
CA LEU A 11 -13.97 10.94 -19.66
C LEU A 11 -12.68 10.89 -18.82
N ARG A 12 -11.60 11.55 -19.25
CA ARG A 12 -10.35 11.62 -18.45
C ARG A 12 -10.56 12.42 -17.18
N GLU A 13 -11.31 13.51 -17.24
CA GLU A 13 -11.67 14.30 -16.06
C GLU A 13 -12.45 13.45 -15.05
N VAL A 14 -13.44 12.67 -15.50
CA VAL A 14 -14.18 11.75 -14.62
C VAL A 14 -13.24 10.71 -14.00
N LEU A 15 -12.36 10.08 -14.78
CA LEU A 15 -11.42 9.08 -14.26
C LEU A 15 -10.41 9.70 -13.29
N ASN A 16 -9.95 10.91 -13.55
CA ASN A 16 -9.06 11.64 -12.64
C ASN A 16 -9.80 12.06 -11.37
N ALA A 17 -11.05 12.51 -11.46
CA ALA A 17 -11.86 12.85 -10.29
C ALA A 17 -12.05 11.63 -9.37
N GLU A 18 -12.36 10.47 -9.92
CA GLU A 18 -12.48 9.21 -9.16
C GLU A 18 -11.14 8.77 -8.55
N ARG A 19 -10.04 8.89 -9.30
CA ARG A 19 -8.69 8.64 -8.79
C ARG A 19 -8.35 9.57 -7.62
N MET A 20 -8.68 10.86 -7.73
CA MET A 20 -8.43 11.85 -6.67
C MET A 20 -9.33 11.61 -5.45
N ARG A 21 -10.62 11.30 -5.67
CA ARG A 21 -11.59 10.98 -4.62
C ARG A 21 -11.15 9.77 -3.80
N THR A 22 -10.67 8.71 -4.46
CA THR A 22 -10.29 7.45 -3.81
C THR A 22 -8.84 7.41 -3.34
N GLY A 23 -7.97 8.29 -3.87
CA GLY A 23 -6.53 8.27 -3.64
C GLY A 23 -5.84 7.02 -4.23
N ILE A 24 -6.56 6.19 -4.99
CA ILE A 24 -6.06 4.92 -5.53
C ILE A 24 -5.57 5.09 -6.96
N GLY A 25 -4.27 4.84 -7.16
CA GLY A 25 -3.66 4.85 -8.48
C GLY A 25 -4.08 3.67 -9.36
N PRO A 26 -3.98 3.77 -10.70
CA PRO A 26 -4.43 2.73 -11.61
C PRO A 26 -3.77 1.35 -11.42
N THR A 27 -2.49 1.32 -11.04
CA THR A 27 -1.77 0.07 -10.74
C THR A 27 -2.32 -0.59 -9.47
N GLU A 28 -2.59 0.20 -8.44
CA GLU A 28 -3.13 -0.28 -7.17
C GLU A 28 -4.58 -0.75 -7.31
N LEU A 29 -5.39 0.00 -8.08
CA LEU A 29 -6.74 -0.39 -8.46
C LEU A 29 -6.74 -1.82 -9.03
N MET A 30 -5.84 -2.10 -9.96
CA MET A 30 -5.77 -3.40 -10.62
C MET A 30 -5.16 -4.50 -9.73
N ARG A 31 -4.26 -4.17 -8.79
CA ARG A 31 -3.61 -5.15 -7.89
C ARG A 31 -4.64 -5.94 -7.07
N GLY A 32 -5.68 -5.26 -6.57
CA GLY A 32 -6.77 -5.88 -5.81
C GLY A 32 -7.79 -6.65 -6.65
N THR A 33 -7.65 -6.69 -7.98
CA THR A 33 -8.63 -7.30 -8.91
C THR A 33 -8.13 -8.55 -9.61
N THR A 34 -7.02 -9.13 -9.14
CA THR A 34 -6.40 -10.30 -9.79
C THR A 34 -7.32 -11.52 -9.86
N HIS A 35 -8.22 -11.68 -8.89
CA HIS A 35 -9.19 -12.77 -8.84
C HIS A 35 -10.59 -12.40 -9.38
N ASP A 36 -10.77 -11.20 -9.94
CA ASP A 36 -12.09 -10.77 -10.43
C ASP A 36 -12.40 -11.42 -11.80
N PRO A 37 -13.47 -12.23 -11.91
CA PRO A 37 -13.85 -12.87 -13.17
C PRO A 37 -14.32 -11.88 -14.25
N LYS A 38 -14.73 -10.66 -13.86
CA LYS A 38 -15.14 -9.60 -14.79
C LYS A 38 -13.95 -8.82 -15.35
N ARG A 39 -12.74 -9.04 -14.82
CA ARG A 39 -11.54 -8.35 -15.25
C ARG A 39 -11.22 -8.69 -16.70
N PRO A 40 -11.10 -7.69 -17.60
CA PRO A 40 -10.61 -7.94 -18.95
C PRO A 40 -9.15 -8.41 -18.91
N ALA A 41 -8.84 -9.58 -19.50
CA ALA A 41 -7.52 -10.18 -19.47
C ALA A 41 -6.40 -9.27 -20.04
N THR A 42 -6.75 -8.41 -21.00
CA THR A 42 -5.82 -7.48 -21.65
C THR A 42 -5.67 -6.15 -20.90
N LEU A 43 -6.49 -5.90 -19.87
CA LEU A 43 -6.45 -4.65 -19.11
C LEU A 43 -5.40 -4.73 -17.98
N LYS A 44 -4.45 -3.80 -18.04
CA LYS A 44 -3.38 -3.63 -17.06
C LYS A 44 -3.37 -2.20 -16.51
N GLY A 45 -2.91 -2.02 -15.28
CA GLY A 45 -2.86 -0.69 -14.64
C GLY A 45 -2.09 0.35 -15.45
N HIS A 46 -0.98 -0.04 -16.09
CA HIS A 46 -0.22 0.84 -16.97
C HIS A 46 -1.02 1.35 -18.18
N ALA A 47 -1.92 0.53 -18.74
CA ALA A 47 -2.78 0.98 -19.84
C ALA A 47 -3.73 2.10 -19.39
N ILE A 48 -4.30 1.96 -18.20
CA ILE A 48 -5.17 2.98 -17.59
C ILE A 48 -4.38 4.26 -17.30
N SER A 49 -3.15 4.16 -16.78
CA SER A 49 -2.29 5.33 -16.60
C SER A 49 -2.06 6.08 -17.92
N ARG A 50 -1.89 5.37 -19.03
CA ARG A 50 -1.75 5.97 -20.36
C ARG A 50 -3.05 6.62 -20.88
N TRP A 51 -4.22 6.18 -20.43
CA TRP A 51 -5.48 6.86 -20.72
C TRP A 51 -5.53 8.22 -20.01
N LEU A 52 -5.12 8.25 -18.73
CA LEU A 52 -5.11 9.48 -17.93
C LEU A 52 -4.11 10.51 -18.45
N THR A 53 -2.96 10.08 -18.99
CA THR A 53 -1.98 11.00 -19.59
C THR A 53 -2.29 11.38 -21.04
N GLY A 54 -3.39 10.87 -21.62
CA GLY A 54 -3.74 11.09 -23.02
C GLY A 54 -2.87 10.35 -24.04
N ALA A 55 -1.95 9.48 -23.60
CA ALA A 55 -1.08 8.70 -24.48
C ALA A 55 -1.83 7.57 -25.24
N ILE A 56 -3.05 7.27 -24.83
CA ILE A 56 -4.00 6.40 -25.53
C ILE A 56 -5.33 7.14 -25.58
N THR A 57 -5.86 7.32 -26.78
CA THR A 57 -7.07 8.11 -27.05
C THR A 57 -8.29 7.26 -27.39
N SER A 58 -8.14 5.93 -27.45
CA SER A 58 -9.25 5.01 -27.68
C SER A 58 -9.02 3.67 -26.99
N THR A 59 -10.09 3.07 -26.49
CA THR A 59 -10.05 1.75 -25.84
C THR A 59 -11.40 1.05 -25.98
N ARG A 60 -11.50 -0.20 -25.54
CA ARG A 60 -12.77 -0.93 -25.57
C ARG A 60 -13.74 -0.33 -24.54
N PRO A 61 -15.03 -0.12 -24.88
CA PRO A 61 -16.03 0.37 -23.94
C PRO A 61 -16.11 -0.44 -22.64
N SER A 62 -15.95 -1.76 -22.74
CA SER A 62 -15.93 -2.67 -21.58
C SER A 62 -14.78 -2.39 -20.62
N HIS A 63 -13.64 -1.92 -21.12
CA HIS A 63 -12.51 -1.55 -20.28
C HIS A 63 -12.79 -0.27 -19.48
N ILE A 64 -13.42 0.72 -20.12
CA ILE A 64 -13.83 1.98 -19.46
C ILE A 64 -14.87 1.68 -18.38
N ALA A 65 -15.92 0.94 -18.72
CA ALA A 65 -16.99 0.58 -17.81
C ALA A 65 -16.47 -0.17 -16.58
N TYR A 66 -15.59 -1.16 -16.80
CA TYR A 66 -14.95 -1.89 -15.70
C TYR A 66 -14.14 -0.96 -14.77
N VAL A 67 -13.30 -0.10 -15.33
CA VAL A 67 -12.45 0.79 -14.52
C VAL A 67 -13.27 1.78 -13.69
N LEU A 68 -14.31 2.37 -14.28
CA LEU A 68 -15.22 3.26 -13.56
C LEU A 68 -15.97 2.54 -12.44
N ASP A 69 -16.53 1.36 -12.72
CA ASP A 69 -17.21 0.54 -11.72
C ASP A 69 -16.29 0.22 -10.53
N ARG A 70 -15.04 -0.16 -10.82
CA ARG A 70 -14.06 -0.48 -9.78
C ARG A 70 -13.68 0.73 -8.92
N TRP A 71 -13.51 1.92 -9.51
CA TRP A 71 -13.21 3.12 -8.72
C TRP A 71 -14.42 3.58 -7.90
N ARG A 72 -15.63 3.53 -8.48
CA ARG A 72 -16.88 3.91 -7.79
C ARG A 72 -17.18 3.01 -6.59
N ALA A 73 -16.81 1.73 -6.66
CA ALA A 73 -16.94 0.79 -5.56
C ALA A 73 -15.99 1.07 -4.39
N LEU A 74 -14.97 1.92 -4.57
CA LEU A 74 -14.03 2.27 -3.50
C LEU A 74 -14.54 3.44 -2.65
N PRO A 75 -14.34 3.37 -1.32
CA PRO A 75 -14.64 4.48 -0.43
C PRO A 75 -13.77 5.70 -0.72
N ASP A 76 -14.26 6.89 -0.35
CA ASP A 76 -13.49 8.13 -0.43
C ASP A 76 -12.20 8.01 0.40
N ALA A 77 -11.12 8.63 -0.06
CA ALA A 77 -9.83 8.67 0.62
C ALA A 77 -9.92 9.28 2.03
N THR A 78 -10.95 10.11 2.29
CA THR A 78 -11.26 10.68 3.61
C THR A 78 -11.86 9.65 4.58
N SER A 79 -12.50 8.60 4.06
CA SER A 79 -13.19 7.56 4.84
C SER A 79 -12.38 6.27 4.97
N ARG A 80 -11.45 6.02 4.04
CA ARG A 80 -10.35 5.10 4.30
C ARG A 80 -9.52 5.79 5.37
N LYS A 81 -9.72 5.42 6.65
CA LYS A 81 -8.91 5.87 7.80
C LYS A 81 -7.57 6.29 7.24
N ALA A 82 -7.29 7.60 7.21
CA ALA A 82 -5.93 8.04 6.96
C ALA A 82 -5.10 7.11 7.84
N ARG A 83 -4.15 6.40 7.25
CA ARG A 83 -3.07 5.85 8.07
C ARG A 83 -2.60 7.11 8.77
N GLU A 84 -3.04 7.33 10.01
CA GLU A 84 -2.52 8.42 10.84
C GLU A 84 -1.03 8.29 10.64
N PRO A 85 -0.34 9.34 10.16
CA PRO A 85 1.05 9.22 9.77
C PRO A 85 1.76 8.64 10.97
N ALA A 86 2.05 7.32 10.90
CA ALA A 86 2.35 6.56 12.10
C ALA A 86 3.54 7.26 12.72
N GLU A 87 3.33 7.84 13.90
CA GLU A 87 4.21 8.86 14.46
C GLU A 87 5.65 8.35 14.32
N ARG A 88 6.45 8.99 13.46
CA ARG A 88 7.76 8.45 13.11
C ARG A 88 8.72 8.84 14.21
N VAL A 89 9.13 7.85 14.99
CA VAL A 89 10.08 8.04 16.06
C VAL A 89 11.48 7.71 15.53
N ALA A 90 12.46 8.52 15.93
CA ALA A 90 13.85 8.28 15.60
C ALA A 90 14.32 6.99 16.30
N LEU A 91 14.98 6.11 15.54
CA LEU A 91 15.70 4.97 16.11
C LEU A 91 16.99 5.52 16.72
N ASN A 92 16.92 5.98 17.98
CA ASN A 92 18.07 6.45 18.72
C ASN A 92 18.93 5.28 19.21
N ASP A 93 20.15 5.58 19.65
CA ASP A 93 21.09 4.54 20.10
C ASP A 93 20.55 3.75 21.32
N ASP A 94 19.72 4.36 22.17
CA ASP A 94 19.11 3.68 23.32
C ASP A 94 18.13 2.56 22.90
N ILE A 95 17.28 2.83 21.91
CA ILE A 95 16.34 1.85 21.35
C ILE A 95 17.11 0.73 20.66
N LEU A 96 18.13 1.08 19.87
CA LEU A 96 18.95 0.08 19.17
C LEU A 96 19.75 -0.79 20.15
N CYS A 97 20.29 -0.19 21.22
CA CYS A 97 21.00 -0.90 22.28
C CYS A 97 20.10 -1.91 23.00
N GLN A 98 18.84 -1.53 23.27
CA GLN A 98 17.84 -2.46 23.81
C GLN A 98 17.63 -3.63 22.85
N ILE A 99 17.31 -3.36 21.59
CA ILE A 99 17.02 -4.40 20.59
C ILE A 99 18.22 -5.35 20.41
N ASP A 100 19.44 -4.81 20.32
CA ASP A 100 20.67 -5.61 20.20
C ASP A 100 20.89 -6.50 21.43
N ALA A 101 20.71 -5.98 22.65
CA ALA A 101 20.86 -6.75 23.88
C ALA A 101 19.93 -7.97 23.93
N PHE A 102 18.70 -7.86 23.41
CA PHE A 102 17.76 -8.98 23.35
C PHE A 102 18.09 -9.98 22.23
N TRP A 103 18.68 -9.54 21.12
CA TRP A 103 19.11 -10.45 20.06
C TRP A 103 20.29 -11.32 20.50
N GLU A 104 21.20 -10.77 21.31
CA GLU A 104 22.27 -11.53 21.95
C GLU A 104 21.71 -12.59 22.93
N GLN A 105 20.51 -12.37 23.48
CA GLN A 105 19.79 -13.35 24.31
C GLN A 105 18.97 -14.37 23.49
N GLY A 106 19.01 -14.30 22.15
CA GLY A 106 18.34 -15.25 21.26
C GLY A 106 16.91 -14.86 20.84
N LEU A 107 16.42 -13.67 21.22
CA LEU A 107 15.13 -13.15 20.78
C LEU A 107 15.22 -12.52 19.38
N LEU A 108 15.28 -13.37 18.36
CA LEU A 108 15.31 -12.95 16.96
C LEU A 108 13.98 -12.29 16.52
N PRO A 109 14.00 -11.44 15.48
CA PRO A 109 12.80 -10.78 14.93
C PRO A 109 11.62 -11.72 14.70
N ASP A 110 11.87 -12.92 14.21
CA ASP A 110 10.84 -13.92 13.93
C ASP A 110 10.13 -14.35 15.23
N LYS A 111 10.88 -14.52 16.33
CA LYS A 111 10.31 -14.82 17.65
C LYS A 111 9.53 -13.65 18.24
N ILE A 112 10.00 -12.42 18.03
CA ILE A 112 9.28 -11.22 18.47
C ILE A 112 7.90 -11.14 17.79
N LEU A 113 7.81 -11.50 16.51
CA LEU A 113 6.56 -11.50 15.75
C LEU A 113 5.61 -12.65 16.11
N GLU A 114 6.11 -13.73 16.71
CA GLU A 114 5.25 -14.79 17.28
C GLU A 114 4.54 -14.35 18.57
N THR A 115 4.95 -13.21 19.16
CA THR A 115 4.35 -12.71 20.40
C THR A 115 3.20 -11.73 20.15
N GLY A 116 1.99 -12.16 20.45
CA GLY A 116 0.81 -11.28 20.53
C GLY A 116 0.35 -10.70 19.19
N ILE A 117 -0.25 -9.50 19.25
CA ILE A 117 -0.87 -8.84 18.10
C ILE A 117 0.17 -8.01 17.36
N VAL A 118 0.60 -8.50 16.20
CA VAL A 118 1.59 -7.84 15.33
C VAL A 118 0.93 -6.67 14.57
N PRO A 119 1.54 -5.46 14.59
CA PRO A 119 1.09 -4.33 13.77
C PRO A 119 1.05 -4.64 12.27
N GLU A 120 0.01 -4.18 11.57
CA GLU A 120 -0.18 -4.48 10.14
C GLU A 120 0.97 -3.94 9.27
N GLY A 121 1.71 -4.87 8.66
CA GLY A 121 2.84 -4.55 7.80
C GLY A 121 4.19 -4.56 8.51
N LEU A 122 4.25 -4.80 9.82
CA LEU A 122 5.49 -5.13 10.52
C LEU A 122 5.91 -6.56 10.15
N ASN A 123 7.16 -6.74 9.73
CA ASN A 123 7.73 -8.05 9.41
C ASN A 123 9.20 -8.12 9.83
N ALA A 124 9.76 -9.33 9.84
CA ALA A 124 11.12 -9.57 10.34
C ALA A 124 12.17 -8.79 9.53
N ALA A 125 11.95 -8.58 8.23
CA ALA A 125 12.86 -7.80 7.39
C ALA A 125 12.91 -6.33 7.81
N ILE A 126 11.77 -5.72 8.16
CA ILE A 126 11.72 -4.34 8.67
C ILE A 126 12.53 -4.24 9.97
N ILE A 127 12.33 -5.15 10.91
CA ILE A 127 13.08 -5.14 12.18
C ILE A 127 14.60 -5.35 11.91
N ARG A 128 14.97 -6.24 10.99
CA ARG A 128 16.39 -6.43 10.57
C ARG A 128 17.01 -5.15 10.01
N THR A 129 16.26 -4.36 9.22
CA THR A 129 16.78 -3.09 8.67
C THR A 129 17.09 -2.04 9.73
N TRP A 130 16.56 -2.17 10.96
CA TRP A 130 16.89 -1.28 12.08
C TRP A 130 18.31 -1.53 12.58
N LYS A 131 18.73 -2.80 12.71
CA LYS A 131 20.10 -3.18 13.08
C LYS A 131 21.13 -2.74 12.03
N ASP A 132 20.78 -2.88 10.75
CA ASP A 132 21.65 -2.42 9.66
C ASP A 132 21.78 -0.88 9.61
N ARG A 133 21.09 -0.14 10.50
CA ARG A 133 20.99 1.33 10.53
C ARG A 133 20.62 1.95 9.18
N ARG A 134 19.98 1.16 8.30
CA ARG A 134 19.57 1.58 6.94
C ARG A 134 18.41 2.55 6.99
N ILE A 135 17.61 2.49 8.06
CA ILE A 135 16.53 3.43 8.33
C ILE A 135 16.76 4.09 9.69
N LYS A 136 16.53 5.41 9.74
CA LYS A 136 16.77 6.26 10.94
C LYS A 136 15.49 6.53 11.73
N THR A 137 14.34 6.20 11.15
CA THR A 137 13.02 6.45 11.73
C THR A 137 12.13 5.25 11.46
N ALA A 138 11.34 4.84 12.45
CA ALA A 138 10.32 3.82 12.32
C ALA A 138 8.99 4.30 12.89
N ALA A 139 7.90 3.62 12.56
CA ALA A 139 6.60 3.90 13.16
C ALA A 139 6.65 3.62 14.67
N ARG A 140 6.12 4.54 15.47
CA ARG A 140 6.07 4.43 16.94
C ARG A 140 5.47 3.10 17.40
N ASP A 141 4.34 2.70 16.83
CA ASP A 141 3.66 1.43 17.14
C ASP A 141 4.57 0.22 16.96
N TYR A 142 5.47 0.26 15.98
CA TYR A 142 6.40 -0.85 15.72
C TYR A 142 7.48 -0.88 16.80
N ILE A 143 8.02 0.28 17.16
CA ILE A 143 9.05 0.40 18.21
C ILE A 143 8.46 -0.02 19.56
N GLU A 144 7.29 0.51 19.92
CA GLU A 144 6.61 0.16 21.17
C GLU A 144 6.26 -1.33 21.23
N PHE A 145 5.79 -1.93 20.12
CA PHE A 145 5.57 -3.37 20.06
C PHE A 145 6.85 -4.16 20.35
N VAL A 146 7.95 -3.84 19.66
CA VAL A 146 9.24 -4.55 19.82
C VAL A 146 9.78 -4.38 21.24
N ILE A 147 9.84 -3.15 21.78
CA ILE A 147 10.33 -2.88 23.14
C ILE A 147 9.45 -3.56 24.19
N ARG A 148 8.11 -3.49 24.04
CA ARG A 148 7.17 -4.14 24.97
C ARG A 148 7.31 -5.65 24.98
N THR A 149 7.55 -6.27 23.82
CA THR A 149 7.82 -7.71 23.74
C THR A 149 9.14 -8.05 24.40
N CYS A 150 10.18 -7.26 24.13
CA CYS A 150 11.50 -7.44 24.70
C CYS A 150 11.52 -7.29 26.23
N THR A 151 10.71 -6.39 26.81
CA THR A 151 10.63 -6.17 28.26
C THR A 151 9.77 -7.19 29.02
N LYS A 152 9.00 -8.04 28.32
CA LYS A 152 8.11 -9.03 28.93
C LYS A 152 8.68 -10.45 29.00
N ASN A 153 9.84 -10.70 28.39
CA ASN A 153 10.60 -11.96 28.52
C ASN A 153 11.72 -11.81 29.55
#